data_AF-A0A2U3LH61-F1
#
_entry.id   AF-A0A2U3LH61-F1
#
_cell.length_a   1.000
_cell.length_b   1.000
_cell.length_c   1.000
_cell.angle_alpha   90.00
_cell.angle_beta   90.00
_cell.angle_gamma   90.00
#
_symmetry.space_group_name_H-M   'P 1'
#
loop_
_entity.id
_entity.type
_entity.pdbx_description
1 polymer ?
#
loop_
_entity_poly.entity_id
_entity_poly.type
_entity_poly.pdbx_seq_one_letter_code
_entity_poly.pdbx_strand_id
1 'polypeptide(L)'
;MSNRHGHPLTSEQKGAREIEYRKMALEFHKETGRSPRMADLPFPYKIFKVHDTWNAFLEDCGLEVNRLTTDVEKYSLIFDYKELAKNLERTPYALEFYKKFGCQYAVRKLFGSWNAFVKACDLKLNRFTGAEKEELVERVLKLAKKLGKTPTTREFNAHAKKSNLCTTMVICRYFGTWTECLEFCGLEPNQNKNFKRRKKD
;
A
#
# COMPACT_ATOMS: atom_id res chain seq x y z
N MET A 1 28.09 28.19 18.80
CA MET A 1 27.73 27.14 17.81
C MET A 1 28.65 25.94 18.03
N SER A 2 28.18 24.75 17.62
CA SER A 2 28.91 23.48 17.51
C SER A 2 28.74 22.44 18.64
N ASN A 3 27.69 21.65 18.42
CA ASN A 3 27.62 20.19 18.43
C ASN A 3 27.96 19.38 19.69
N ARG A 4 26.86 19.03 20.35
CA ARG A 4 26.60 17.91 21.27
C ARG A 4 27.24 16.59 20.78
N HIS A 5 28.39 16.26 21.30
CA HIS A 5 28.85 14.86 21.38
C HIS A 5 28.45 14.36 22.76
N GLY A 6 27.35 13.62 22.84
CA GLY A 6 26.85 13.09 24.10
C GLY A 6 27.90 12.20 24.77
N HIS A 7 28.14 12.43 26.06
CA HIS A 7 29.06 11.66 26.88
C HIS A 7 28.77 10.14 26.81
N PRO A 8 29.79 9.28 26.88
CA PRO A 8 29.61 7.83 26.97
C PRO A 8 28.73 7.49 28.18
N LEU A 9 27.71 6.64 27.96
CA LEU A 9 26.79 6.21 29.01
C LEU A 9 27.49 5.27 29.98
N THR A 10 27.18 5.40 31.27
CA THR A 10 27.66 4.47 32.31
C THR A 10 27.04 3.08 32.13
N SER A 11 27.66 2.04 32.69
CA SER A 11 27.15 0.65 32.68
C SER A 11 25.72 0.54 33.22
N GLU A 12 25.39 1.34 34.22
CA GLU A 12 24.06 1.44 34.83
C GLU A 12 23.03 2.09 33.90
N GLN A 13 23.42 3.16 33.19
CA GLN A 13 22.58 3.81 32.16
C GLN A 13 22.39 2.95 30.91
N LYS A 14 23.32 2.04 30.62
CA LYS A 14 23.16 1.03 29.58
C LYS A 14 22.09 0.01 29.98
N GLY A 15 22.12 -0.51 31.21
CA GLY A 15 21.13 -1.47 31.71
C GLY A 15 19.70 -0.92 31.82
N ALA A 16 19.51 0.32 32.31
CA ALA A 16 18.17 0.92 32.40
C ALA A 16 17.51 1.15 31.02
N ARG A 17 18.31 1.45 29.99
CA ARG A 17 17.81 1.68 28.63
C ARG A 17 17.58 0.38 27.86
N GLU A 18 18.37 -0.65 28.14
CA GLU A 18 18.14 -2.00 27.62
C GLU A 18 16.77 -2.54 28.05
N ILE A 19 16.38 -2.29 29.31
CA ILE A 19 15.04 -2.61 29.83
C ILE A 19 13.93 -1.88 29.06
N GLU A 20 14.13 -0.59 28.75
CA GLU A 20 13.18 0.21 27.98
C GLU A 20 12.97 -0.35 26.56
N TYR A 21 14.07 -0.65 25.85
CA TYR A 21 14.01 -1.22 24.50
C TYR A 21 13.39 -2.61 24.47
N ARG A 22 13.72 -3.46 25.44
CA ARG A 22 13.08 -4.77 25.62
C ARG A 22 11.57 -4.61 25.83
N LYS A 23 11.15 -3.68 26.69
CA LYS A 23 9.73 -3.40 26.92
C LYS A 23 9.02 -2.98 25.64
N MET A 24 9.60 -2.05 24.87
CA MET A 24 9.05 -1.61 23.59
C MET A 24 8.94 -2.77 22.59
N ALA A 25 9.95 -3.63 22.51
CA ALA A 25 9.95 -4.77 21.61
C ALA A 25 8.85 -5.80 21.96
N LEU A 26 8.66 -6.08 23.25
CA LEU A 26 7.62 -6.97 23.74
C LEU A 26 6.22 -6.39 23.54
N GLU A 27 6.06 -5.08 23.76
CA GLU A 27 4.78 -4.39 23.53
C GLU A 27 4.42 -4.37 22.05
N PHE A 28 5.38 -4.06 21.17
CA PHE A 28 5.21 -4.18 19.73
C PHE A 28 4.80 -5.59 19.30
N HIS A 29 5.46 -6.62 19.85
CA HIS A 29 5.12 -8.01 19.55
C HIS A 29 3.71 -8.36 20.02
N LYS A 30 3.30 -7.89 21.20
CA LYS A 30 1.94 -8.09 21.72
C LYS A 30 0.87 -7.45 20.84
N GLU A 31 1.14 -6.29 20.26
CA GLU A 31 0.20 -5.57 19.39
C GLU A 31 0.11 -6.17 17.98
N THR A 32 1.25 -6.58 17.43
CA THR A 32 1.35 -6.95 16.00
C THR A 32 1.46 -8.45 15.75
N GLY A 33 1.74 -9.23 16.80
CA GLY A 33 2.01 -10.66 16.70
C GLY A 33 3.34 -11.03 16.02
N ARG A 34 4.15 -10.04 15.61
CA ARG A 34 5.46 -10.26 14.97
C ARG A 34 6.59 -9.58 15.74
N SER A 35 7.80 -10.07 15.58
CA SER A 35 8.96 -9.39 16.14
C SER A 35 9.19 -8.04 15.45
N PRO A 36 9.65 -7.01 16.17
CA PRO A 36 9.96 -5.72 15.58
C PRO A 36 11.15 -5.82 14.63
N ARG A 37 11.08 -5.08 13.53
CA ARG A 37 12.21 -4.76 12.66
C ARG A 37 12.89 -3.49 13.19
N MET A 38 14.09 -3.21 12.71
CA MET A 38 14.82 -1.98 13.06
C MET A 38 14.01 -0.69 12.86
N ALA A 39 13.14 -0.66 11.84
CA ALA A 39 12.33 0.52 11.52
C ALA A 39 11.11 0.69 12.44
N ASP A 40 10.71 -0.36 13.17
CA ASP A 40 9.51 -0.37 14.00
C ASP A 40 9.74 0.25 15.39
N LEU A 41 11.00 0.33 15.84
CA LEU A 41 11.37 0.88 17.14
C LEU A 41 12.20 2.16 16.99
N PRO A 42 12.07 3.13 17.92
CA PRO A 42 12.77 4.41 17.82
C PRO A 42 14.28 4.25 18.09
N PHE A 43 15.10 4.89 17.26
CA PHE A 43 16.58 4.94 17.41
C PHE A 43 17.28 3.56 17.40
N PRO A 44 17.16 2.76 16.32
CA PRO A 44 17.73 1.40 16.24
C PRO A 44 19.26 1.35 16.42
N TYR A 45 19.98 2.42 16.11
CA TYR A 45 21.44 2.52 16.31
C TYR A 45 21.87 2.38 17.78
N LYS A 46 20.96 2.55 18.75
CA LYS A 46 21.27 2.39 20.18
C LYS A 46 21.35 0.92 20.57
N ILE A 47 20.57 0.04 19.95
CA ILE A 47 20.58 -1.41 20.21
C ILE A 47 21.92 -2.02 19.81
N PHE A 48 22.54 -1.52 18.73
CA PHE A 48 23.88 -1.93 18.30
C PHE A 48 25.02 -1.54 19.26
N LYS A 49 24.76 -0.77 20.32
CA LYS A 49 25.74 -0.53 21.39
C LYS A 49 25.81 -1.65 22.43
N VAL A 50 24.82 -2.53 22.44
CA VAL A 50 24.65 -3.60 23.44
C VAL A 50 24.61 -4.97 22.75
N HIS A 51 23.92 -5.09 21.62
CA HIS A 51 23.84 -6.33 20.85
C HIS A 51 24.55 -6.20 19.51
N ASP A 52 25.28 -7.24 19.11
CA ASP A 52 26.03 -7.26 17.85
C ASP A 52 25.12 -7.23 16.61
N THR A 53 23.90 -7.78 16.75
CA THR A 53 22.91 -7.77 15.67
C THR A 53 21.52 -7.51 16.21
N TRP A 54 20.62 -7.02 15.34
CA TRP A 54 19.20 -6.89 15.69
C TRP A 54 18.56 -8.24 16.04
N ASN A 55 18.97 -9.32 15.36
CA ASN A 55 18.47 -10.64 15.67
C ASN A 55 18.97 -11.13 17.05
N ALA A 56 20.20 -10.82 17.44
CA ALA A 56 20.69 -11.12 18.79
C ALA A 56 19.89 -10.38 19.87
N PHE A 57 19.49 -9.13 19.61
CA PHE A 57 18.56 -8.40 20.49
C PHE A 57 17.19 -9.08 20.59
N LEU A 58 16.65 -9.57 19.47
CA LEU A 58 15.38 -10.29 19.46
C LEU A 58 15.48 -11.62 20.23
N GLU A 59 16.55 -12.40 20.03
CA GLU A 59 16.80 -13.62 20.80
C GLU A 59 16.89 -13.34 22.29
N ASP A 60 17.60 -12.27 22.67
CA ASP A 60 17.69 -11.84 24.07
C ASP A 60 16.30 -11.52 24.64
N CYS A 61 15.46 -10.80 23.88
CA CYS A 61 14.07 -10.50 24.26
C CYS A 61 13.16 -11.74 24.33
N GLY A 62 13.63 -12.92 23.91
CA GLY A 62 12.79 -14.12 23.77
C GLY A 62 11.82 -14.01 22.59
N LEU A 63 12.09 -13.11 21.65
CA LEU A 63 11.31 -12.91 20.45
C LEU A 63 11.87 -13.76 19.30
N GLU A 64 11.00 -14.22 18.42
CA GLU A 64 11.44 -14.92 17.22
C GLU A 64 12.33 -14.00 16.40
N VAL A 65 13.55 -14.43 16.05
CA VAL A 65 14.41 -13.61 15.20
C VAL A 65 13.73 -13.32 13.87
N ASN A 66 14.09 -12.22 13.24
CA ASN A 66 13.64 -11.90 11.89
C ASN A 66 14.35 -12.80 10.86
N ARG A 67 14.11 -14.12 10.94
CA ARG A 67 14.29 -15.08 9.85
C ARG A 67 12.95 -15.10 9.12
N LEU A 68 12.67 -14.06 8.34
CA LEU A 68 11.39 -13.97 7.65
C LEU A 68 11.29 -15.14 6.67
N THR A 69 10.57 -16.18 7.07
CA THR A 69 10.02 -17.15 6.14
C THR A 69 9.02 -16.42 5.26
N THR A 70 8.77 -16.92 4.05
CA THR A 70 7.84 -16.28 3.12
C THR A 70 6.45 -16.07 3.71
N ASP A 71 6.04 -16.91 4.67
CA ASP A 71 4.72 -16.82 5.29
C ASP A 71 4.65 -15.70 6.35
N VAL A 72 5.64 -15.59 7.23
CA VAL A 72 5.71 -14.47 8.21
C VAL A 72 5.81 -13.12 7.49
N GLU A 73 6.54 -13.08 6.38
CA GLU A 73 6.69 -11.90 5.53
C GLU A 73 5.35 -11.49 4.88
N LYS A 74 4.55 -12.46 4.43
CA LYS A 74 3.18 -12.24 3.94
C LYS A 74 2.27 -11.71 5.04
N TYR A 75 2.26 -12.34 6.22
CA TYR A 75 1.43 -11.93 7.34
C TYR A 75 1.73 -10.49 7.78
N SER A 76 3.00 -10.13 7.90
CA SER A 76 3.41 -8.76 8.24
C SER A 76 2.88 -7.74 7.23
N LEU A 77 3.02 -8.00 5.93
CA LEU A 77 2.54 -7.08 4.90
C LEU A 77 1.01 -6.95 4.93
N ILE A 78 0.28 -8.05 5.14
CA ILE A 78 -1.18 -8.04 5.27
C ILE A 78 -1.60 -7.20 6.48
N PHE A 79 -0.96 -7.41 7.63
CA PHE A 79 -1.24 -6.68 8.86
C PHE A 79 -0.99 -5.17 8.68
N ASP A 80 0.20 -4.79 8.20
CA ASP A 80 0.57 -3.38 8.00
C ASP A 80 -0.40 -2.68 7.04
N TYR A 81 -0.91 -3.39 6.03
CA TYR A 81 -1.87 -2.85 5.07
C TYR A 81 -3.28 -2.73 5.65
N LYS A 82 -3.75 -3.73 6.43
CA LYS A 82 -5.04 -3.67 7.14
C LYS A 82 -5.05 -2.52 8.15
N GLU A 83 -3.98 -2.32 8.91
CA GLU A 83 -3.85 -1.21 9.85
C GLU A 83 -3.82 0.15 9.13
N LEU A 84 -3.12 0.26 8.00
CA LEU A 84 -3.18 1.48 7.19
C LEU A 84 -4.60 1.73 6.66
N ALA A 85 -5.33 0.69 6.25
CA ALA A 85 -6.70 0.80 5.76
C ALA A 85 -7.65 1.32 6.84
N LYS A 86 -7.53 0.77 8.05
CA LYS A 86 -8.28 1.19 9.23
C LYS A 86 -8.02 2.67 9.54
N ASN A 87 -6.75 3.08 9.57
CA ASN A 87 -6.37 4.47 9.85
C ASN A 87 -6.84 5.48 8.79
N LEU A 88 -7.03 5.05 7.54
CA LEU A 88 -7.53 5.90 6.46
C LEU A 88 -9.05 5.82 6.28
N GLU A 89 -9.72 4.92 7.01
CA GLU A 89 -11.13 4.56 6.83
C GLU A 89 -11.48 4.17 5.38
N ARG A 90 -10.48 3.68 4.63
CA ARG A 90 -10.62 3.23 3.23
C ARG A 90 -9.45 2.32 2.85
N THR A 91 -9.61 1.54 1.78
CA THR A 91 -8.50 0.78 1.22
C THR A 91 -7.37 1.72 0.71
N PRO A 92 -6.11 1.61 1.20
CA PRO A 92 -4.98 2.51 0.87
C PRO A 92 -4.38 2.26 -0.51
N TYR A 93 -4.10 3.30 -1.30
CA TYR A 93 -3.52 3.14 -2.64
C TYR A 93 -2.12 2.56 -2.56
N ALA A 94 -1.72 1.81 -3.60
CA ALA A 94 -0.39 1.20 -3.69
C ALA A 94 0.74 2.18 -3.37
N LEU A 95 0.66 3.40 -3.91
CA LEU A 95 1.68 4.42 -3.69
C LEU A 95 1.73 4.91 -2.24
N GLU A 96 0.61 4.95 -1.53
CA GLU A 96 0.56 5.33 -0.11
C GLU A 96 1.27 4.28 0.75
N PHE A 97 0.99 3.01 0.48
CA PHE A 97 1.63 1.89 1.17
C PHE A 97 3.13 1.81 0.84
N TYR A 98 3.50 1.91 -0.44
CA TYR A 98 4.91 1.85 -0.85
C TYR A 98 5.74 3.04 -0.35
N LYS A 99 5.17 4.25 -0.33
CA LYS A 99 5.87 5.41 0.25
C LYS A 99 6.10 5.25 1.74
N LYS A 100 5.16 4.62 2.46
CA LYS A 100 5.28 4.43 3.90
C LYS A 100 6.22 3.27 4.27
N PHE A 101 6.17 2.16 3.53
CA PHE A 101 6.83 0.91 3.94
C PHE A 101 7.91 0.41 2.99
N GLY A 102 8.13 1.05 1.83
CA GLY A 102 9.20 0.68 0.89
C GLY A 102 9.10 -0.76 0.33
N CYS A 103 7.92 -1.37 0.35
CA CYS A 103 7.74 -2.82 0.22
C CYS A 103 7.29 -3.29 -1.19
N GLN A 104 7.40 -2.45 -2.22
CA GLN A 104 6.91 -2.77 -3.57
C GLN A 104 7.48 -4.09 -4.12
N TYR A 105 8.79 -4.31 -3.94
CA TYR A 105 9.44 -5.54 -4.39
C TYR A 105 8.92 -6.77 -3.62
N ALA A 106 8.80 -6.67 -2.30
CA ALA A 106 8.33 -7.75 -1.44
C ALA A 106 6.88 -8.13 -1.77
N VAL A 107 5.99 -7.14 -1.94
CA VAL A 107 4.58 -7.38 -2.33
C VAL A 107 4.51 -8.13 -3.66
N ARG A 108 5.30 -7.71 -4.67
CA ARG A 108 5.35 -8.40 -5.96
C ARG A 108 5.89 -9.83 -5.84
N LYS A 109 6.97 -10.03 -5.08
CA LYS A 109 7.61 -11.34 -4.92
C LYS A 109 6.71 -12.34 -4.19
N LEU A 110 6.03 -11.90 -3.13
CA LEU A 110 5.28 -12.79 -2.24
C LEU A 110 3.83 -13.04 -2.69
N PHE A 111 3.21 -12.07 -3.36
CA PHE A 111 1.79 -12.14 -3.74
C PHE A 111 1.58 -12.12 -5.26
N GLY A 112 2.64 -11.93 -6.06
CA GLY A 112 2.60 -11.85 -7.51
C GLY A 112 2.10 -10.52 -8.06
N SER A 113 1.03 -9.95 -7.48
CA SER A 113 0.47 -8.65 -7.90
C SER A 113 -0.10 -7.84 -6.73
N TRP A 114 -0.24 -6.53 -6.94
CA TRP A 114 -0.90 -5.64 -5.98
C TRP A 114 -2.33 -6.08 -5.69
N ASN A 115 -3.09 -6.46 -6.72
CA ASN A 115 -4.49 -6.85 -6.53
C ASN A 115 -4.59 -8.18 -5.76
N ALA A 116 -3.70 -9.14 -6.03
CA ALA A 116 -3.63 -10.37 -5.27
C ALA A 116 -3.29 -10.11 -3.79
N PHE A 117 -2.38 -9.17 -3.52
CA PHE A 117 -2.07 -8.72 -2.17
C PHE A 117 -3.27 -8.09 -1.47
N VAL A 118 -3.98 -7.16 -2.11
CA VAL A 118 -5.18 -6.53 -1.52
C VAL A 118 -6.30 -7.55 -1.30
N LYS A 119 -6.48 -8.52 -2.23
CA LYS A 119 -7.41 -9.65 -2.05
C LYS A 119 -7.00 -10.52 -0.86
N ALA A 120 -5.72 -10.81 -0.67
CA ALA A 120 -5.20 -11.53 0.50
C ALA A 120 -5.37 -10.75 1.83
N CYS A 121 -5.64 -9.44 1.75
CA CYS A 121 -6.01 -8.63 2.90
C CYS A 121 -7.53 -8.57 3.12
N ASP A 122 -8.35 -9.33 2.40
CA ASP A 122 -9.82 -9.29 2.48
C ASP A 122 -10.41 -7.88 2.30
N LEU A 123 -9.68 -7.01 1.59
CA LEU A 123 -10.10 -5.63 1.34
C LEU A 123 -10.64 -5.48 -0.08
N LYS A 124 -11.64 -4.61 -0.22
CA LYS A 124 -12.09 -4.18 -1.55
C LYS A 124 -10.96 -3.42 -2.23
N LEU A 125 -10.65 -3.81 -3.47
CA LEU A 125 -9.65 -3.16 -4.30
C LEU A 125 -9.95 -1.66 -4.45
N ASN A 126 -8.91 -0.83 -4.55
CA ASN A 126 -9.05 0.63 -4.67
C ASN A 126 -8.54 1.20 -5.99
N ARG A 127 -7.53 0.56 -6.57
CA ARG A 127 -6.99 0.83 -7.89
C ARG A 127 -7.17 -0.43 -8.69
N PHE A 128 -8.01 -0.30 -9.69
CA PHE A 128 -8.33 -1.40 -10.56
C PHE A 128 -7.57 -1.23 -11.85
N THR A 129 -6.80 -2.25 -12.19
CA THR A 129 -5.97 -2.31 -13.40
C THR A 129 -6.81 -2.56 -14.66
N GLY A 130 -8.15 -2.56 -14.53
CA GLY A 130 -9.09 -2.95 -15.57
C GLY A 130 -9.45 -4.44 -15.55
N ALA A 131 -8.94 -5.24 -14.60
CA ALA A 131 -9.03 -6.71 -14.65
C ALA A 131 -10.45 -7.29 -14.77
N GLU A 132 -11.50 -6.58 -14.33
CA GLU A 132 -12.89 -7.03 -14.34
C GLU A 132 -13.77 -5.94 -14.99
N LYS A 133 -14.59 -6.34 -15.98
CA LYS A 133 -15.34 -5.43 -16.85
C LYS A 133 -16.42 -4.65 -16.08
N GLU A 134 -17.06 -5.34 -15.15
CA GLU A 134 -18.15 -4.87 -14.29
C GLU A 134 -17.72 -3.71 -13.39
N GLU A 135 -16.45 -3.71 -13.02
CA GLU A 135 -15.93 -2.78 -12.04
C GLU A 135 -15.42 -1.48 -12.72
N LEU A 136 -14.95 -1.56 -13.97
CA LEU A 136 -14.79 -0.39 -14.84
C LEU A 136 -16.13 0.37 -15.02
N VAL A 137 -17.24 -0.36 -15.17
CA VAL A 137 -18.59 0.21 -15.27
C VAL A 137 -18.96 0.96 -13.99
N GLU A 138 -18.72 0.36 -12.81
CA GLU A 138 -19.03 1.00 -11.53
C GLU A 138 -18.30 2.36 -11.39
N ARG A 139 -17.07 2.47 -11.88
CA ARG A 139 -16.29 3.73 -11.82
C ARG A 139 -16.83 4.80 -12.75
N VAL A 140 -17.20 4.42 -13.97
CA VAL A 140 -17.82 5.34 -14.93
C VAL A 140 -19.15 5.86 -14.37
N LEU A 141 -19.98 4.97 -13.82
CA LEU A 141 -21.26 5.33 -13.19
C LEU A 141 -21.09 6.18 -11.94
N LYS A 142 -20.12 5.87 -11.05
CA LYS A 142 -19.82 6.70 -9.87
C LYS A 142 -19.41 8.11 -10.26
N LEU A 143 -18.57 8.26 -11.29
CA LEU A 143 -18.19 9.59 -11.76
C LEU A 143 -19.37 10.31 -12.41
N ALA A 144 -20.18 9.61 -13.21
CA ALA A 144 -21.37 10.19 -13.83
C ALA A 144 -22.35 10.72 -12.76
N LYS A 145 -22.62 9.93 -11.72
CA LYS A 145 -23.43 10.33 -10.57
C LYS A 145 -22.84 11.55 -9.84
N LYS A 146 -21.52 11.57 -9.66
CA LYS A 146 -20.82 12.70 -9.01
C LYS A 146 -20.89 13.99 -9.84
N LEU A 147 -20.85 13.89 -11.16
CA LEU A 147 -20.92 15.04 -12.07
C LEU A 147 -22.35 15.44 -12.43
N GLY A 148 -23.34 14.59 -12.16
CA GLY A 148 -24.72 14.76 -12.61
C GLY A 148 -24.89 14.68 -14.13
N LYS A 149 -23.88 14.16 -14.85
CA LYS A 149 -23.83 14.07 -16.31
C LYS A 149 -22.87 12.97 -16.77
N THR A 150 -22.96 12.56 -18.04
CA THR A 150 -22.02 11.61 -18.63
C THR A 150 -20.59 12.21 -18.65
N PRO A 151 -19.58 11.53 -18.08
CA PRO A 151 -18.21 12.06 -18.06
C PRO A 151 -17.56 12.01 -19.45
N THR A 152 -16.88 13.10 -19.81
CA THR A 152 -15.98 13.12 -20.98
C THR A 152 -14.69 12.34 -20.69
N THR A 153 -13.97 11.93 -21.73
CA THR A 153 -12.65 11.26 -21.57
C THR A 153 -11.66 12.12 -20.78
N ARG A 154 -11.69 13.44 -20.98
CA ARG A 154 -10.83 14.40 -20.26
C ARG A 154 -11.19 14.48 -18.77
N GLU A 155 -12.48 14.56 -18.45
CA GLU A 155 -12.96 14.58 -17.06
C GLU A 155 -12.64 13.27 -16.35
N PHE A 156 -12.87 12.12 -17.01
CA PHE A 156 -12.54 10.82 -16.45
C PHE A 156 -11.03 10.68 -16.21
N ASN A 157 -10.17 11.03 -17.18
CA ASN A 157 -8.72 10.93 -17.00
C ASN A 157 -8.18 11.89 -15.93
N ALA A 158 -8.74 13.10 -15.81
CA ALA A 158 -8.38 14.04 -14.75
C ALA A 158 -8.79 13.49 -13.37
N HIS A 159 -9.97 12.89 -13.26
CA HIS A 159 -10.41 12.21 -12.05
C HIS A 159 -9.53 11.00 -11.73
N ALA A 160 -9.23 10.17 -12.73
CA ALA A 160 -8.39 8.99 -12.59
C ALA A 160 -6.99 9.34 -12.09
N LYS A 161 -6.39 10.45 -12.57
CA LYS A 161 -5.10 10.92 -12.05
C LYS A 161 -5.15 11.29 -10.57
N LYS A 162 -6.21 11.97 -10.12
CA LYS A 162 -6.40 12.39 -8.72
C LYS A 162 -6.75 11.23 -7.80
N SER A 163 -7.51 10.28 -8.30
CA SER A 163 -8.02 9.12 -7.55
C SER A 163 -7.23 7.84 -7.83
N ASN A 164 -6.07 7.97 -8.49
CA ASN A 164 -5.17 6.87 -8.85
C ASN A 164 -5.87 5.69 -9.56
N LEU A 165 -6.88 5.98 -10.39
CA LEU A 165 -7.62 4.99 -11.19
C LEU A 165 -6.92 4.73 -12.54
N CYS A 166 -7.37 3.71 -13.26
CA CYS A 166 -6.96 3.48 -14.64
C CYS A 166 -7.51 4.58 -15.56
N THR A 167 -6.80 4.84 -16.67
CA THR A 167 -7.21 5.84 -17.66
C THR A 167 -8.21 5.25 -18.65
N THR A 168 -8.86 6.10 -19.44
CA THR A 168 -9.74 5.68 -20.54
C THR A 168 -9.04 4.74 -21.52
N MET A 169 -7.71 4.82 -21.67
CA MET A 169 -6.94 3.91 -22.51
C MET A 169 -6.99 2.46 -22.03
N VAL A 170 -7.04 2.23 -20.71
CA VAL A 170 -7.22 0.88 -20.16
C VAL A 170 -8.65 0.41 -20.41
N ILE A 171 -9.64 1.28 -20.19
CA ILE A 171 -11.05 0.97 -20.41
C ILE A 171 -11.31 0.58 -21.87
N CYS A 172 -10.75 1.32 -22.83
CA CYS A 172 -10.88 0.98 -24.25
C CYS A 172 -10.33 -0.41 -24.60
N ARG A 173 -9.43 -1.01 -23.81
CA ARG A 173 -8.97 -2.40 -24.06
C ARG A 173 -10.06 -3.44 -23.79
N TYR A 174 -11.07 -3.11 -23.00
CA TYR A 174 -12.17 -4.02 -22.62
C TYR A 174 -13.44 -3.76 -23.44
N PHE A 175 -13.69 -2.51 -23.79
CA PHE A 175 -14.92 -2.09 -24.45
C PHE A 175 -14.73 -1.67 -25.92
N GLY A 176 -13.48 -1.59 -26.40
CA GLY A 176 -13.14 -1.07 -27.73
C GLY A 176 -12.94 0.44 -27.70
N THR A 177 -13.99 1.18 -27.39
CA THR A 177 -14.00 2.65 -27.34
C THR A 177 -14.63 3.18 -26.05
N TRP A 178 -14.41 4.47 -25.77
CA TRP A 178 -15.07 5.14 -24.65
C TRP A 178 -16.59 5.20 -24.87
N THR A 179 -17.04 5.43 -26.11
CA THR A 179 -18.46 5.44 -26.48
C THR A 179 -19.11 4.09 -26.18
N GLU A 180 -18.52 2.99 -26.63
CA GLU A 180 -19.03 1.63 -26.35
C GLU A 180 -19.05 1.33 -24.84
N CYS A 181 -18.10 1.87 -24.07
CA CYS A 181 -18.14 1.77 -22.61
C CYS A 181 -19.32 2.55 -22.02
N LEU A 182 -19.59 3.77 -22.48
CA LEU A 182 -20.72 4.58 -22.01
C LEU A 182 -22.07 3.91 -22.34
N GLU A 183 -22.21 3.40 -23.56
CA GLU A 183 -23.40 2.64 -23.99
C GLU A 183 -23.60 1.39 -23.13
N PHE A 184 -22.53 0.64 -22.85
CA PHE A 184 -22.58 -0.51 -21.94
C PHE A 184 -22.98 -0.10 -20.51
N CYS A 185 -22.59 1.09 -20.06
CA CYS A 185 -23.01 1.64 -18.77
C CYS A 185 -24.47 2.17 -18.77
N GLY A 186 -25.18 2.14 -19.90
CA GLY A 186 -26.50 2.76 -20.03
C GLY A 186 -26.46 4.29 -19.96
N LEU A 187 -25.32 4.90 -20.28
CA LEU A 187 -25.15 6.35 -20.31
C LEU A 187 -25.22 6.85 -21.75
N GLU A 188 -25.94 7.95 -21.96
CA GLU A 188 -25.96 8.66 -23.23
C GLU A 188 -24.56 9.18 -23.57
N PRO A 189 -23.96 8.75 -24.71
CA PRO A 189 -22.63 9.19 -25.11
C PRO A 189 -22.55 10.71 -25.25
N ASN A 190 -21.46 11.29 -24.75
CA ASN A 190 -21.19 12.69 -24.97
C ASN A 190 -21.07 12.95 -26.48
N GLN A 191 -21.96 13.77 -27.03
CA GLN A 191 -21.92 14.12 -28.45
C GLN A 191 -20.59 14.82 -28.76
N ASN A 192 -19.69 14.11 -29.42
CA ASN A 192 -18.51 14.71 -29.99
C ASN A 192 -18.33 14.23 -31.43
N LYS A 193 -18.61 15.15 -32.37
CA LYS A 193 -18.39 15.01 -33.80
C LYS A 193 -16.93 14.60 -34.05
N ASN A 194 -16.74 13.61 -34.92
CA ASN A 194 -15.46 13.20 -35.52
C ASN A 194 -14.51 12.33 -34.68
N PHE A 195 -14.74 11.02 -34.72
CA PHE A 195 -13.66 10.07 -34.98
C PHE A 195 -14.08 9.18 -36.16
N LYS A 196 -13.70 9.57 -37.39
CA LYS A 196 -13.82 8.67 -38.54
C LYS A 196 -12.96 7.43 -38.25
N ARG A 197 -13.59 6.25 -38.25
CA ARG A 197 -12.90 4.94 -38.25
C ARG A 197 -11.85 4.97 -39.37
N ARG A 198 -10.56 4.89 -39.03
CA ARG A 198 -9.59 4.35 -39.98
C ARG A 198 -9.77 2.84 -39.98
N LYS A 199 -10.28 2.29 -41.09
CA LYS A 199 -10.19 0.86 -41.37
C LYS A 199 -8.70 0.49 -41.33
N LYS A 200 -8.39 -0.61 -40.68
CA LYS A 200 -7.10 -1.28 -40.82
C LYS A 200 -7.15 -1.95 -42.19
N ASP A 201 -6.31 -1.48 -43.10
CA ASP A 201 -5.89 -2.27 -44.27
C ASP A 201 -4.90 -3.36 -43.82
#